data_AF-A0A5E6NW90-F1
#
_entry.id   AF-A0A5E6NW90-F1
#
_cell.length_a   1.000
_cell.length_b   1.000
_cell.length_c   1.000
_cell.angle_alpha   90.00
_cell.angle_beta   90.00
_cell.angle_gamma   90.00
#
_symmetry.space_group_name_H-M   'P 1'
#
loop_
_entity.id
_entity.type
_entity.pdbx_description
1 polymer ?
#
loop_
_entity_poly.entity_id
_entity_poly.type
_entity_poly.pdbx_seq_one_letter_code
_entity_poly.pdbx_strand_id
1 'polypeptide(L)'
;MINGEAEDNRSGFSVSSAGDVNGDGLDDLIVGAWTADPSGKSDAGKSYVVFGKANSNAINLSTIADANNPTGGFVINGEVANDRSGYSVSSAGDVNGDGLDDLIVGAWGADPSGRSDAGKSYVVFGKANSNAINLSTIADANNPIGGFVINGEVANDRSGYSVSSAGDVNGDGLDDLIVGAWDSETWTGESYVVFGKANSSAINLSAIADANNPTGGFVINGEVANDRSGYSVSSAGDVNGDGLDDLIVGATYADPSGKSNAGKSYVVFGKADGSAINLSAIAAANNPTGGFVINGEATSDYSGGSVSSAGDVNGDGLDDLIVGTQGADPSGKSYVIFGKTDTNAVDLIKLGDNSQYAIDYLGDKNANTLIGTHSDEIFVAGAGNDTLTGNGGMDVFNAGLGTDSILINASNIAALEKTGAGNRARVDGGGGVDTLKLDGAD
;
A
#
# COMPACT_ATOMS: atom_id res chain seq x y z
N MET A 1 -19.73 -9.55 -3.16
CA MET A 1 -20.57 -8.53 -2.50
C MET A 1 -20.50 -8.76 -0.99
N ILE A 2 -20.24 -7.70 -0.23
CA ILE A 2 -20.23 -7.71 1.25
C ILE A 2 -21.29 -6.72 1.71
N ASN A 3 -22.25 -7.17 2.52
CA ASN A 3 -23.33 -6.34 3.06
C ASN A 3 -22.98 -5.87 4.48
N GLY A 4 -23.18 -4.58 4.75
CA GLY A 4 -22.92 -3.98 6.07
C GLY A 4 -23.73 -4.59 7.22
N GLU A 5 -23.24 -4.43 8.46
CA GLU A 5 -23.91 -4.93 9.67
C GLU A 5 -25.18 -4.12 10.00
N ALA A 6 -25.10 -2.79 9.93
CA ALA A 6 -26.18 -1.88 10.28
C ALA A 6 -26.09 -0.58 9.45
N GLU A 7 -27.20 0.17 9.42
CA GLU A 7 -27.27 1.50 8.78
C GLU A 7 -26.28 2.48 9.45
N ASP A 8 -25.78 3.45 8.67
CA ASP A 8 -24.92 4.55 9.12
C ASP A 8 -23.57 4.19 9.78
N ASN A 9 -23.21 2.90 9.89
CA ASN A 9 -21.89 2.45 10.40
C ASN A 9 -20.71 2.76 9.45
N ARG A 10 -20.99 3.29 8.24
CA ARG A 10 -19.99 3.60 7.19
C ARG A 10 -19.03 2.43 6.89
N SER A 11 -19.52 1.20 7.00
CA SER A 11 -18.74 0.01 6.63
C SER A 11 -18.34 0.07 5.16
N GLY A 12 -17.08 -0.19 4.86
CA GLY A 12 -16.54 -0.11 3.50
C GLY A 12 -16.01 1.27 3.13
N PHE A 13 -15.93 2.20 4.07
CA PHE A 13 -15.20 3.47 3.88
C PHE A 13 -13.70 3.21 3.64
N SER A 14 -13.13 2.23 4.35
CA SER A 14 -11.80 1.69 4.11
C SER A 14 -11.90 0.17 4.02
N VAL A 15 -11.26 -0.39 3.00
CA VAL A 15 -11.17 -1.83 2.73
C VAL A 15 -9.75 -2.15 2.28
N SER A 16 -9.25 -3.31 2.65
CA SER A 16 -7.95 -3.79 2.16
C SER A 16 -7.94 -5.32 2.07
N SER A 17 -7.01 -5.85 1.27
CA SER A 17 -6.57 -7.23 1.46
C SER A 17 -6.02 -7.36 2.88
N ALA A 18 -6.25 -8.50 3.50
CA ALA A 18 -5.73 -8.80 4.82
C ALA A 18 -4.62 -9.87 4.79
N GLY A 19 -4.34 -10.48 3.63
CA GLY A 19 -3.50 -11.68 3.55
C GLY A 19 -4.19 -12.90 4.18
N ASP A 20 -3.47 -13.98 4.41
CA ASP A 20 -3.98 -15.20 5.06
C ASP A 20 -3.92 -15.08 6.60
N VAL A 21 -4.86 -14.31 7.16
CA VAL A 21 -4.94 -14.04 8.61
C VAL A 21 -5.27 -15.30 9.41
N ASN A 22 -5.85 -16.31 8.76
CA ASN A 22 -6.39 -17.50 9.42
C ASN A 22 -5.57 -18.78 9.16
N GLY A 23 -4.65 -18.77 8.19
CA GLY A 23 -3.76 -19.86 7.82
C GLY A 23 -4.41 -20.94 6.95
N ASP A 24 -5.47 -20.61 6.19
CA ASP A 24 -6.20 -21.55 5.33
C ASP A 24 -5.73 -21.55 3.86
N GLY A 25 -4.77 -20.69 3.53
CA GLY A 25 -4.18 -20.52 2.21
C GLY A 25 -5.01 -19.68 1.24
N LEU A 26 -6.04 -18.98 1.73
CA LEU A 26 -6.80 -17.99 0.96
C LEU A 26 -6.64 -16.61 1.58
N ASP A 27 -6.40 -15.60 0.75
CA ASP A 27 -6.37 -14.23 1.22
C ASP A 27 -7.74 -13.81 1.79
N ASP A 28 -7.68 -13.18 2.96
CA ASP A 28 -8.78 -12.59 3.70
C ASP A 28 -8.93 -11.11 3.34
N LEU A 29 -9.99 -10.48 3.85
CA LEU A 29 -10.26 -9.05 3.68
C LEU A 29 -10.49 -8.37 5.03
N ILE A 30 -10.08 -7.12 5.16
CA ILE A 30 -10.46 -6.26 6.29
C ILE A 30 -11.35 -5.11 5.82
N VAL A 31 -12.44 -4.87 6.56
CA VAL A 31 -13.43 -3.82 6.27
C VAL A 31 -13.61 -2.94 7.49
N GLY A 32 -13.30 -1.65 7.36
CA GLY A 32 -13.49 -0.65 8.41
C GLY A 32 -14.92 -0.09 8.46
N ALA A 33 -15.43 0.17 9.67
CA ALA A 33 -16.75 0.75 9.97
C ALA A 33 -16.62 1.73 11.16
N TRP A 34 -16.04 2.89 10.88
CA TRP A 34 -15.53 3.81 11.92
C TRP A 34 -16.58 4.56 12.73
N THR A 35 -17.84 4.60 12.29
CA THR A 35 -18.97 5.16 13.05
C THR A 35 -19.81 4.09 13.75
N ALA A 36 -19.35 2.83 13.76
CA ALA A 36 -20.06 1.78 14.48
C ALA A 36 -19.92 1.96 16.01
N ASP A 37 -20.96 1.53 16.73
CA ASP A 37 -21.08 1.69 18.18
C ASP A 37 -20.92 0.37 18.95
N PRO A 38 -19.73 -0.26 18.98
CA PRO A 38 -19.54 -1.52 19.68
C PRO A 38 -19.85 -1.37 21.17
N SER A 39 -20.71 -2.25 21.68
CA SER A 39 -21.16 -2.23 23.09
C SER A 39 -21.73 -0.88 23.55
N GLY A 40 -22.31 -0.08 22.64
CA GLY A 40 -22.91 1.22 22.94
C GLY A 40 -21.92 2.38 23.08
N LYS A 41 -20.65 2.20 22.69
CA LYS A 41 -19.65 3.27 22.65
C LYS A 41 -19.77 4.04 21.33
N SER A 42 -20.37 5.23 21.37
CA SER A 42 -20.59 6.09 20.20
C SER A 42 -19.31 6.29 19.38
N ASP A 43 -19.35 6.02 18.08
CA ASP A 43 -18.24 6.22 17.14
C ASP A 43 -16.89 5.63 17.61
N ALA A 44 -16.92 4.57 18.43
CA ALA A 44 -15.69 3.86 18.78
C ALA A 44 -15.14 3.09 17.58
N GLY A 45 -16.01 2.71 16.65
CA GLY A 45 -15.69 2.03 15.41
C GLY A 45 -15.59 0.52 15.55
N LYS A 46 -15.78 -0.18 14.42
CA LYS A 46 -15.53 -1.62 14.27
C LYS A 46 -14.70 -1.85 13.02
N SER A 47 -13.98 -2.96 13.01
CA SER A 47 -13.45 -3.55 11.77
C SER A 47 -13.85 -5.02 11.67
N TYR A 48 -14.01 -5.51 10.46
CA TYR A 48 -14.42 -6.88 10.18
C TYR A 48 -13.33 -7.55 9.38
N VAL A 49 -12.81 -8.65 9.91
CA VAL A 49 -11.95 -9.56 9.15
C VAL A 49 -12.86 -10.60 8.54
N VAL A 50 -12.80 -10.71 7.23
CA VAL A 50 -13.66 -11.55 6.41
C VAL A 50 -12.80 -12.63 5.80
N PHE A 51 -13.04 -13.88 6.21
CA PHE A 51 -12.22 -14.98 5.73
C PHE A 51 -12.48 -15.27 4.25
N GLY A 52 -11.39 -15.53 3.53
CA GLY A 52 -11.35 -15.89 2.12
C GLY A 52 -12.21 -17.13 1.84
N LYS A 53 -12.79 -17.19 0.64
CA LYS A 53 -13.58 -18.35 0.22
C LYS A 53 -13.62 -18.51 -1.29
N ALA A 54 -13.67 -19.77 -1.73
CA ALA A 54 -13.72 -20.11 -3.15
C ALA A 54 -15.09 -19.88 -3.84
N ASN A 55 -16.17 -19.63 -3.08
CA ASN A 55 -17.50 -19.42 -3.64
C ASN A 55 -17.88 -17.93 -3.73
N SER A 56 -18.77 -17.59 -4.66
CA SER A 56 -19.19 -16.22 -4.93
C SER A 56 -20.40 -15.73 -4.10
N ASN A 57 -20.80 -16.48 -3.07
CA ASN A 57 -21.94 -16.09 -2.25
C ASN A 57 -21.68 -14.74 -1.56
N ALA A 58 -22.71 -13.91 -1.41
CA ALA A 58 -22.58 -12.68 -0.64
C ALA A 58 -22.18 -12.97 0.82
N ILE A 59 -21.44 -12.04 1.41
CA ILE A 59 -21.04 -12.06 2.83
C ILE A 59 -21.86 -11.00 3.55
N ASN A 60 -22.35 -11.30 4.76
CA ASN A 60 -23.06 -10.34 5.59
C ASN A 60 -22.22 -10.07 6.84
N LEU A 61 -21.80 -8.83 7.08
CA LEU A 61 -20.98 -8.51 8.25
C LEU A 61 -21.71 -8.81 9.58
N SER A 62 -23.04 -8.84 9.58
CA SER A 62 -23.85 -9.25 10.73
C SER A 62 -23.67 -10.72 11.14
N THR A 63 -23.30 -11.62 10.22
CA THR A 63 -23.00 -13.04 10.57
C THR A 63 -21.61 -13.20 11.17
N ILE A 64 -20.68 -12.31 10.82
CA ILE A 64 -19.35 -12.23 11.44
C ILE A 64 -19.47 -11.63 12.85
N ALA A 65 -20.38 -10.66 13.04
CA ALA A 65 -20.64 -10.02 14.31
C ALA A 65 -21.55 -10.79 15.29
N ASP A 66 -22.07 -11.96 14.90
CA ASP A 66 -22.94 -12.75 15.77
C ASP A 66 -22.16 -13.25 16.99
N ALA A 67 -22.47 -12.70 18.17
CA ALA A 67 -21.79 -13.03 19.42
C ALA A 67 -22.00 -14.50 19.86
N ASN A 68 -23.01 -15.21 19.33
CA ASN A 68 -23.30 -16.58 19.71
C ASN A 68 -22.71 -17.60 18.73
N ASN A 69 -22.58 -17.23 17.46
CA ASN A 69 -22.10 -18.13 16.41
C ASN A 69 -21.48 -17.35 15.24
N PRO A 70 -20.33 -16.70 15.46
CA PRO A 70 -19.66 -15.95 14.41
C PRO A 70 -19.15 -16.90 13.34
N THR A 71 -19.36 -16.58 12.07
CA THR A 71 -18.91 -17.41 10.94
C THR A 71 -18.30 -16.56 9.83
N GLY A 72 -17.27 -17.11 9.16
CA GLY A 72 -16.63 -16.48 8.00
C GLY A 72 -15.75 -15.27 8.34
N GLY A 73 -15.22 -15.21 9.56
CA GLY A 73 -14.35 -14.12 10.00
C GLY A 73 -14.41 -13.84 11.49
N PHE A 74 -13.95 -12.66 11.91
CA PHE A 74 -14.14 -12.11 13.26
C PHE A 74 -14.27 -10.58 13.25
N VAL A 75 -14.79 -10.02 14.34
CA VAL A 75 -14.92 -8.56 14.54
C VAL A 75 -13.84 -8.04 15.47
N ILE A 76 -13.33 -6.85 15.14
CA ILE A 76 -12.45 -6.03 15.98
C ILE A 76 -13.28 -4.84 16.48
N ASN A 77 -13.51 -4.76 17.79
CA ASN A 77 -14.31 -3.71 18.42
C ASN A 77 -13.44 -2.58 18.97
N GLY A 78 -13.81 -1.33 18.67
CA GLY A 78 -13.16 -0.11 19.14
C GLY A 78 -13.01 0.02 20.66
N GLU A 79 -11.97 0.72 21.08
CA GLU A 79 -11.57 0.87 22.48
C GLU A 79 -12.46 1.88 23.24
N VAL A 80 -12.47 3.14 22.82
CA VAL A 80 -13.19 4.25 23.48
C VAL A 80 -14.11 4.96 22.49
N ALA A 81 -15.17 5.60 23.00
CA ALA A 81 -16.08 6.39 22.18
C ALA A 81 -15.34 7.56 21.49
N ASN A 82 -15.67 7.81 20.23
CA ASN A 82 -15.06 8.79 19.33
C ASN A 82 -13.62 8.49 18.85
N ASP A 83 -13.04 7.34 19.21
CA ASP A 83 -11.72 6.94 18.69
C ASP A 83 -11.75 6.73 17.16
N ARG A 84 -12.94 6.41 16.60
CA ARG A 84 -13.19 6.18 15.17
C ARG A 84 -12.27 5.11 14.59
N SER A 85 -12.06 4.02 15.35
CA SER A 85 -11.23 2.90 14.89
C SER A 85 -11.80 2.26 13.61
N GLY A 86 -10.93 1.86 12.69
CA GLY A 86 -11.35 1.36 11.38
C GLY A 86 -11.66 2.47 10.38
N TYR A 87 -11.21 3.70 10.63
CA TYR A 87 -11.23 4.77 9.63
C TYR A 87 -10.29 4.43 8.47
N SER A 88 -9.13 3.88 8.79
CA SER A 88 -8.17 3.29 7.88
C SER A 88 -7.80 1.89 8.39
N VAL A 89 -7.83 0.89 7.50
CA VAL A 89 -7.46 -0.49 7.77
C VAL A 89 -6.55 -1.02 6.67
N SER A 90 -5.62 -1.90 7.02
CA SER A 90 -4.76 -2.60 6.05
C SER A 90 -4.34 -3.97 6.59
N SER A 91 -3.92 -4.88 5.69
CA SER A 91 -2.94 -5.90 6.09
C SER A 91 -1.72 -5.21 6.68
N ALA A 92 -1.13 -5.85 7.69
CA ALA A 92 0.16 -5.50 8.24
C ALA A 92 1.28 -6.41 7.71
N GLY A 93 0.95 -7.53 7.06
CA GLY A 93 1.90 -8.62 6.82
C GLY A 93 2.19 -9.42 8.09
N ASP A 94 3.19 -10.30 8.09
CA ASP A 94 3.62 -11.06 9.27
C ASP A 94 4.59 -10.23 10.12
N VAL A 95 4.05 -9.26 10.86
CA VAL A 95 4.89 -8.35 11.66
C VAL A 95 5.46 -9.01 12.91
N ASN A 96 5.02 -10.23 13.23
CA ASN A 96 5.38 -10.92 14.47
C ASN A 96 6.19 -12.21 14.24
N GLY A 97 6.25 -12.70 12.99
CA GLY A 97 7.01 -13.86 12.56
C GLY A 97 6.35 -15.20 12.88
N ASP A 98 5.02 -15.26 13.03
CA ASP A 98 4.30 -16.50 13.32
C ASP A 98 3.73 -17.21 12.09
N GLY A 99 3.90 -16.61 10.91
CA GLY A 99 3.49 -17.12 9.61
C GLY A 99 2.01 -16.90 9.29
N LEU A 100 1.30 -16.08 10.07
CA LEU A 100 -0.02 -15.57 9.73
C LEU A 100 0.08 -14.10 9.39
N ASP A 101 -0.73 -13.64 8.44
CA ASP A 101 -0.82 -12.21 8.17
C ASP A 101 -1.53 -11.48 9.33
N ASP A 102 -0.93 -10.38 9.76
CA ASP A 102 -1.45 -9.50 10.80
C ASP A 102 -2.21 -8.32 10.17
N LEU A 103 -2.84 -7.51 11.02
CA LEU A 103 -3.71 -6.41 10.60
C LEU A 103 -3.32 -5.12 11.31
N ILE A 104 -3.46 -3.98 10.63
CA ILE A 104 -3.36 -2.65 11.25
C ILE A 104 -4.68 -1.88 11.13
N VAL A 105 -5.11 -1.31 12.27
CA VAL A 105 -6.35 -0.53 12.39
C VAL A 105 -6.05 0.85 12.96
N GLY A 106 -6.30 1.89 12.18
CA GLY A 106 -6.14 3.28 12.58
C GLY A 106 -7.34 3.82 13.38
N ALA A 107 -7.06 4.58 14.43
CA ALA A 107 -8.02 5.23 15.33
C ALA A 107 -7.54 6.66 15.64
N TRP A 108 -7.64 7.53 14.64
CA TRP A 108 -7.06 8.87 14.67
C TRP A 108 -7.66 9.81 15.72
N GLY A 109 -8.88 9.53 16.20
CA GLY A 109 -9.56 10.32 17.24
C GLY A 109 -9.21 9.89 18.67
N ALA A 110 -8.31 8.93 18.84
CA ALA A 110 -7.97 8.40 20.16
C ALA A 110 -7.05 9.34 20.97
N ASP A 111 -7.18 9.26 22.30
CA ASP A 111 -6.48 10.14 23.26
C ASP A 111 -5.43 9.38 24.10
N PRO A 112 -4.34 8.84 23.51
CA PRO A 112 -3.34 8.08 24.27
C PRO A 112 -2.69 8.94 25.35
N SER A 113 -2.73 8.44 26.59
CA SER A 113 -2.23 9.15 27.77
C SER A 113 -2.85 10.54 27.98
N GLY A 114 -4.08 10.75 27.51
CA GLY A 114 -4.83 12.00 27.65
C GLY A 114 -4.43 13.11 26.67
N ARG A 115 -3.64 12.81 25.63
CA ARG A 115 -3.31 13.76 24.57
C ARG A 115 -4.45 13.74 23.53
N SER A 116 -5.25 14.80 23.52
CA SER A 116 -6.42 14.95 22.63
C SER A 116 -6.05 14.70 21.18
N ASP A 117 -6.78 13.83 20.48
CA ASP A 117 -6.64 13.53 19.05
C ASP A 117 -5.17 13.25 18.62
N ALA A 118 -4.32 12.74 19.53
CA ALA A 118 -2.98 12.31 19.15
C ALA A 118 -3.05 11.05 18.26
N GLY A 119 -4.14 10.30 18.38
CA GLY A 119 -4.42 9.11 17.61
C GLY A 119 -3.73 7.87 18.14
N LYS A 120 -4.28 6.71 17.80
CA LYS A 120 -3.70 5.39 18.02
C LYS A 120 -3.79 4.58 16.74
N SER A 121 -2.88 3.63 16.59
CA SER A 121 -3.04 2.50 15.67
C SER A 121 -2.91 1.19 16.46
N TYR A 122 -3.59 0.15 16.01
CA TYR A 122 -3.57 -1.15 16.66
C TYR A 122 -3.13 -2.19 15.64
N VAL A 123 -2.08 -2.90 16.00
CA VAL A 123 -1.69 -4.12 15.31
C VAL A 123 -2.44 -5.26 15.95
N VAL A 124 -3.14 -6.05 15.15
CA VAL A 124 -3.96 -7.19 15.59
C VAL A 124 -3.37 -8.44 14.96
N PHE A 125 -2.90 -9.37 15.78
CA PHE A 125 -2.26 -10.57 15.27
C PHE A 125 -3.27 -11.53 14.62
N GLY A 126 -2.81 -12.20 13.57
CA GLY A 126 -3.54 -13.22 12.84
C GLY A 126 -4.01 -14.36 13.74
N LYS A 127 -5.17 -14.96 13.40
CA LYS A 127 -5.71 -16.10 14.13
C LYS A 127 -6.77 -16.88 13.34
N ALA A 128 -6.71 -18.20 13.48
CA ALA A 128 -7.66 -19.12 12.84
C ALA A 128 -9.09 -19.10 13.44
N ASN A 129 -9.28 -18.64 14.68
CA ASN A 129 -10.60 -18.69 15.33
C ASN A 129 -11.44 -17.43 15.05
N SER A 130 -12.77 -17.57 15.11
CA SER A 130 -13.72 -16.48 14.86
C SER A 130 -14.07 -15.61 16.09
N ASN A 131 -13.35 -15.74 17.20
CA ASN A 131 -13.66 -14.96 18.40
C ASN A 131 -13.43 -13.46 18.16
N ALA A 132 -14.34 -12.60 18.62
CA ALA A 132 -14.14 -11.15 18.52
C ALA A 132 -12.94 -10.68 19.35
N ILE A 133 -12.27 -9.63 18.87
CA ILE A 133 -11.20 -8.91 19.58
C ILE A 133 -11.75 -7.56 20.04
N ASN A 134 -11.34 -7.12 21.23
CA ASN A 134 -11.61 -5.75 21.69
C ASN A 134 -10.26 -5.01 21.74
N LEU A 135 -10.16 -3.85 21.10
CA LEU A 135 -8.90 -3.09 21.07
C LEU A 135 -8.40 -2.71 22.48
N SER A 136 -9.29 -2.66 23.48
CA SER A 136 -8.91 -2.48 24.89
C SER A 136 -8.05 -3.61 25.46
N THR A 137 -8.11 -4.84 24.93
CA THR A 137 -7.25 -5.94 25.39
C THR A 137 -5.87 -5.88 24.74
N ILE A 138 -5.76 -5.28 23.55
CA ILE A 138 -4.48 -5.01 22.88
C ILE A 138 -3.77 -3.83 23.55
N ALA A 139 -4.54 -2.82 23.97
CA ALA A 139 -4.01 -1.64 24.66
C ALA A 139 -3.82 -1.82 26.18
N ASP A 140 -4.07 -3.01 26.75
CA ASP A 140 -3.84 -3.25 28.18
C ASP A 140 -2.34 -3.16 28.49
N ALA A 141 -1.94 -2.13 29.23
CA ALA A 141 -0.55 -1.89 29.59
C ALA A 141 0.08 -2.99 30.46
N ASN A 142 -0.72 -3.83 31.12
CA ASN A 142 -0.22 -4.88 32.02
C ASN A 142 -0.15 -6.25 31.33
N ASN A 143 -1.06 -6.52 30.40
CA ASN A 143 -1.19 -7.82 29.76
C ASN A 143 -1.83 -7.68 28.37
N PRO A 144 -1.11 -7.09 27.40
CA PRO A 144 -1.62 -6.97 26.04
C PRO A 144 -1.71 -8.36 25.40
N ILE A 145 -2.85 -8.66 24.77
CA ILE A 145 -3.11 -9.96 24.13
C ILE A 145 -3.59 -9.74 22.69
N GLY A 146 -3.02 -10.51 21.77
CA GLY A 146 -3.47 -10.58 20.37
C GLY A 146 -3.02 -9.41 19.51
N GLY A 147 -1.91 -8.76 19.86
CA GLY A 147 -1.35 -7.64 19.12
C GLY A 147 -0.59 -6.65 19.99
N PHE A 148 -0.38 -5.43 19.49
CA PHE A 148 0.14 -4.29 20.25
C PHE A 148 -0.47 -2.96 19.79
N VAL A 149 -0.43 -1.95 20.65
CA VAL A 149 -0.89 -0.60 20.34
C VAL A 149 0.29 0.33 20.02
N ILE A 150 0.10 1.20 19.03
CA ILE A 150 0.98 2.30 18.65
C ILE A 150 0.30 3.60 19.08
N ASN A 151 0.90 4.30 20.05
CA ASN A 151 0.36 5.54 20.61
C ASN A 151 0.97 6.75 19.89
N GLY A 152 0.11 7.67 19.42
CA GLY A 152 0.50 8.94 18.81
C GLY A 152 1.43 9.79 19.66
N GLU A 153 2.12 10.75 19.05
CA GLU A 153 3.20 11.52 19.68
C GLU A 153 2.72 12.80 20.39
N VAL A 154 2.02 13.68 19.68
CA VAL A 154 1.57 14.98 20.19
C VAL A 154 0.05 15.10 20.00
N ALA A 155 -0.56 15.94 20.82
CA ALA A 155 -1.99 16.22 20.70
C ALA A 155 -2.32 16.85 19.34
N ASN A 156 -3.40 16.38 18.72
CA ASN A 156 -3.90 16.75 17.39
C ASN A 156 -3.11 16.24 16.19
N ASP A 157 -2.08 15.41 16.36
CA ASP A 157 -1.34 14.85 15.21
C ASP A 157 -2.21 13.91 14.36
N ARG A 158 -3.26 13.34 14.97
CA ARG A 158 -4.20 12.40 14.34
C ARG A 158 -3.48 11.20 13.70
N SER A 159 -2.47 10.67 14.38
CA SER A 159 -1.78 9.47 13.94
C SER A 159 -2.76 8.30 13.75
N GLY A 160 -2.54 7.48 12.72
CA GLY A 160 -3.49 6.43 12.34
C GLY A 160 -4.65 6.94 11.49
N TYR A 161 -4.54 8.14 10.91
CA TYR A 161 -5.48 8.62 9.89
C TYR A 161 -5.37 7.80 8.60
N SER A 162 -4.14 7.46 8.22
CA SER A 162 -3.82 6.51 7.16
C SER A 162 -2.82 5.50 7.72
N VAL A 163 -3.06 4.20 7.50
CA VAL A 163 -2.16 3.11 7.90
C VAL A 163 -1.97 2.14 6.76
N SER A 164 -0.81 1.51 6.68
CA SER A 164 -0.52 0.43 5.73
C SER A 164 0.59 -0.48 6.27
N SER A 165 0.69 -1.68 5.73
CA SER A 165 1.96 -2.41 5.77
C SER A 165 3.01 -1.59 5.04
N ALA A 166 4.25 -1.69 5.50
CA ALA A 166 5.41 -1.13 4.84
C ALA A 166 6.19 -2.20 4.06
N GLY A 167 5.90 -3.50 4.25
CA GLY A 167 6.81 -4.58 3.86
C GLY A 167 8.05 -4.64 4.78
N ASP A 168 9.08 -5.39 4.42
CA ASP A 168 10.33 -5.46 5.18
C ASP A 168 11.28 -4.33 4.75
N VAL A 169 11.05 -3.13 5.29
CA VAL A 169 11.83 -1.95 4.89
C VAL A 169 13.22 -1.93 5.53
N ASN A 170 13.48 -2.81 6.49
CA ASN A 170 14.69 -2.80 7.29
C ASN A 170 15.59 -4.04 7.05
N GLY A 171 15.06 -5.07 6.39
CA GLY A 171 15.74 -6.30 6.01
C GLY A 171 15.89 -7.32 7.13
N ASP A 172 15.02 -7.30 8.15
CA ASP A 172 15.06 -8.24 9.28
C ASP A 172 14.13 -9.46 9.11
N GLY A 173 13.37 -9.50 8.02
CA GLY A 173 12.46 -10.57 7.67
C GLY A 173 11.11 -10.54 8.39
N LEU A 174 10.80 -9.45 9.10
CA LEU A 174 9.45 -9.15 9.59
C LEU A 174 8.85 -8.02 8.76
N ASP A 175 7.55 -8.09 8.52
CA ASP A 175 6.86 -6.96 7.90
C ASP A 175 6.82 -5.77 8.86
N ASP A 176 7.03 -4.58 8.32
CA ASP A 176 6.99 -3.30 9.01
C ASP A 176 5.68 -2.57 8.70
N LEU A 177 5.48 -1.41 9.35
CA LEU A 177 4.23 -0.64 9.27
C LEU A 177 4.53 0.82 8.97
N ILE A 178 3.62 1.49 8.26
CA ILE A 178 3.62 2.95 8.10
C ILE A 178 2.33 3.57 8.64
N VAL A 179 2.49 4.62 9.46
CA VAL A 179 1.40 5.35 10.12
C VAL A 179 1.49 6.83 9.79
N GLY A 180 0.48 7.36 9.09
CA GLY A 180 0.38 8.79 8.75
C GLY A 180 -0.22 9.64 9.87
N ALA A 181 0.34 10.84 10.06
CA ALA A 181 -0.05 11.85 11.05
C ALA A 181 -0.06 13.25 10.40
N TRP A 182 -1.00 13.46 9.47
CA TRP A 182 -0.99 14.63 8.58
C TRP A 182 -1.21 15.98 9.25
N ASP A 183 -1.75 16.00 10.48
CA ASP A 183 -2.07 17.21 11.24
C ASP A 183 -0.90 17.65 12.15
N SER A 184 0.20 16.87 12.15
CA SER A 184 1.42 17.19 12.90
C SER A 184 2.11 18.49 12.43
N GLU A 185 2.80 19.13 13.37
CA GLU A 185 3.65 20.32 13.19
C GLU A 185 3.04 21.43 12.29
N THR A 186 1.88 21.98 12.66
CA THR A 186 1.19 23.04 11.88
C THR A 186 0.85 22.56 10.46
N TRP A 187 0.27 21.36 10.34
CA TRP A 187 -0.10 20.74 9.06
C TRP A 187 1.08 20.50 8.11
N THR A 188 2.32 20.50 8.60
CA THR A 188 3.47 19.99 7.84
C THR A 188 3.28 18.48 7.60
N GLY A 189 2.77 17.81 8.64
CA GLY A 189 2.49 16.38 8.66
C GLY A 189 3.75 15.55 8.85
N GLU A 190 3.55 14.37 9.42
CA GLU A 190 4.59 13.36 9.64
C GLU A 190 4.07 11.99 9.24
N SER A 191 4.99 11.06 9.03
CA SER A 191 4.69 9.63 8.95
C SER A 191 5.71 8.86 9.76
N TYR A 192 5.29 7.75 10.35
CA TYR A 192 6.13 6.93 11.20
C TYR A 192 6.21 5.54 10.63
N VAL A 193 7.43 5.09 10.39
CA VAL A 193 7.72 3.70 10.10
C VAL A 193 7.95 2.99 11.42
N VAL A 194 7.25 1.90 11.63
CA VAL A 194 7.27 1.12 12.86
C VAL A 194 7.73 -0.28 12.53
N PHE A 195 8.87 -0.70 13.08
CA PHE A 195 9.43 -2.00 12.78
C PHE A 195 8.64 -3.15 13.41
N GLY A 196 8.52 -4.24 12.67
CA GLY A 196 7.92 -5.50 13.10
C GLY A 196 8.57 -6.03 14.38
N LYS A 197 7.78 -6.73 15.20
CA LYS A 197 8.27 -7.38 16.42
C LYS A 197 7.34 -8.48 16.91
N ALA A 198 7.96 -9.56 17.40
CA ALA A 198 7.26 -10.71 17.99
C ALA A 198 6.57 -10.44 19.35
N ASN A 199 6.89 -9.34 20.05
CA ASN A 199 6.32 -9.07 21.38
C ASN A 199 5.13 -8.11 21.32
N SER A 200 4.25 -8.16 22.33
CA SER A 200 3.04 -7.33 22.40
C SER A 200 3.21 -5.98 23.12
N SER A 201 4.44 -5.55 23.42
CA SER A 201 4.67 -4.27 24.13
C SER A 201 4.17 -3.08 23.31
N ALA A 202 3.55 -2.09 23.96
CA ALA A 202 3.11 -0.88 23.28
C ALA A 202 4.30 -0.09 22.70
N ILE A 203 4.07 0.57 21.57
CA ILE A 203 4.99 1.53 20.95
C ILE A 203 4.47 2.94 21.19
N ASN A 204 5.36 3.87 21.47
CA ASN A 204 5.04 5.30 21.51
C ASN A 204 5.79 5.98 20.38
N LEU A 205 5.11 6.70 19.50
CA LEU A 205 5.73 7.36 18.36
C LEU A 205 6.81 8.37 18.77
N SER A 206 6.73 8.95 19.97
CA SER A 206 7.79 9.79 20.56
C SER A 206 9.13 9.07 20.71
N ALA A 207 9.16 7.74 20.84
CA ALA A 207 10.38 6.95 20.92
C ALA A 207 10.99 6.69 19.52
N ILE A 208 10.17 6.75 18.47
CA ILE A 208 10.61 6.67 17.07
C ILE A 208 11.14 8.03 16.61
N ALA A 209 10.49 9.12 17.03
CA ALA A 209 10.90 10.49 16.72
C ALA A 209 12.05 11.04 17.58
N ASP A 210 12.56 10.28 18.57
CA ASP A 210 13.68 10.75 19.40
C ASP A 210 14.94 10.92 18.55
N ALA A 211 15.31 12.18 18.29
CA ALA A 211 16.47 12.54 17.48
C ALA A 211 17.82 12.04 18.04
N ASN A 212 17.89 11.66 19.32
CA ASN A 212 19.14 11.20 19.95
C ASN A 212 19.26 9.68 19.98
N ASN A 213 18.14 8.98 20.12
CA ASN A 213 18.12 7.52 20.27
C ASN A 213 16.77 6.96 19.80
N PRO A 214 16.49 7.00 18.49
CA PRO A 214 15.25 6.47 17.94
C PRO A 214 15.23 4.96 18.11
N THR A 215 14.07 4.40 18.47
CA THR A 215 13.89 2.97 18.69
C THR A 215 12.59 2.47 18.08
N GLY A 216 12.63 1.27 17.48
CA GLY A 216 11.46 0.62 16.91
C GLY A 216 10.97 1.20 15.58
N GLY A 217 11.83 1.94 14.86
CA GLY A 217 11.51 2.50 13.55
C GLY A 217 12.20 3.84 13.29
N PHE A 218 11.67 4.61 12.34
CA PHE A 218 12.08 5.98 12.04
C PHE A 218 10.90 6.89 11.67
N VAL A 219 11.09 8.20 11.86
CA VAL A 219 10.11 9.23 11.47
C VAL A 219 10.46 9.83 10.10
N ILE A 220 9.42 10.17 9.33
CA ILE A 220 9.47 10.88 8.05
C ILE A 220 8.82 12.25 8.27
N ASN A 221 9.66 13.29 8.32
CA ASN A 221 9.23 14.67 8.56
C ASN A 221 8.80 15.33 7.26
N GLY A 222 7.64 16.00 7.27
CA GLY A 222 7.12 16.73 6.12
C GLY A 222 8.03 17.84 5.59
N GLU A 223 7.84 18.23 4.33
CA GLU A 223 8.69 19.22 3.66
C GLU A 223 8.37 20.66 4.09
N VAL A 224 7.09 21.06 3.99
CA VAL A 224 6.62 22.43 4.22
C VAL A 224 5.30 22.41 4.99
N ALA A 225 5.10 23.42 5.85
CA ALA A 225 3.84 23.62 6.57
C ALA A 225 2.65 23.76 5.62
N ASN A 226 1.53 23.12 5.98
CA ASN A 226 0.28 22.98 5.23
C ASN A 226 0.29 21.98 4.06
N ASP A 227 1.42 21.31 3.76
CA ASP A 227 1.47 20.29 2.72
C ASP A 227 0.67 19.02 3.12
N ARG A 228 0.49 18.80 4.43
CA ARG A 228 -0.20 17.65 5.03
C ARG A 228 0.39 16.32 4.56
N SER A 229 1.71 16.16 4.66
CA SER A 229 2.34 14.88 4.38
C SER A 229 1.84 13.79 5.34
N GLY A 230 1.75 12.55 4.89
CA GLY A 230 1.11 11.47 5.66
C GLY A 230 -0.43 11.48 5.59
N TYR A 231 -1.01 12.27 4.68
CA TYR A 231 -2.45 12.23 4.40
C TYR A 231 -2.88 10.87 3.82
N SER A 232 -2.03 10.31 2.96
CA SER A 232 -2.10 8.93 2.49
C SER A 232 -0.70 8.30 2.57
N VAL A 233 -0.63 7.05 2.99
CA VAL A 233 0.62 6.28 3.08
C VAL A 233 0.38 4.85 2.58
N SER A 234 1.40 4.23 1.99
CA SER A 234 1.38 2.84 1.55
C SER A 234 2.82 2.30 1.48
N SER A 235 2.99 0.98 1.57
CA SER A 235 4.15 0.33 0.96
C SER A 235 4.20 0.67 -0.54
N ALA A 236 5.42 0.79 -1.05
CA ALA A 236 5.73 0.95 -2.45
C ALA A 236 6.23 -0.36 -3.09
N GLY A 237 6.61 -1.37 -2.29
CA GLY A 237 7.43 -2.50 -2.73
C GLY A 237 8.88 -2.07 -2.97
N ASP A 238 9.71 -2.91 -3.57
CA ASP A 238 11.11 -2.57 -3.90
C ASP A 238 11.16 -1.81 -5.24
N VAL A 239 10.95 -0.50 -5.19
CA VAL A 239 10.87 0.32 -6.40
C VAL A 239 12.23 0.69 -6.95
N ASN A 240 13.30 0.39 -6.22
CA ASN A 240 14.66 0.80 -6.55
C ASN A 240 15.62 -0.39 -6.80
N GLY A 241 15.20 -1.61 -6.46
CA GLY A 241 15.89 -2.87 -6.72
C GLY A 241 17.02 -3.16 -5.72
N ASP A 242 16.97 -2.61 -4.51
CA ASP A 242 17.98 -2.85 -3.47
C ASP A 242 17.65 -4.01 -2.53
N GLY A 243 16.46 -4.59 -2.68
CA GLY A 243 15.96 -5.73 -1.91
C GLY A 243 15.32 -5.35 -0.57
N LEU A 244 15.10 -4.06 -0.30
CA LEU A 244 14.28 -3.58 0.80
C LEU A 244 12.96 -3.03 0.24
N ASP A 245 11.88 -3.21 0.99
CA ASP A 245 10.64 -2.54 0.61
C ASP A 245 10.75 -1.03 0.83
N ASP A 246 10.22 -0.28 -0.13
CA ASP A 246 10.15 1.18 -0.11
C ASP A 246 8.75 1.65 0.30
N LEU A 247 8.60 2.96 0.49
CA LEU A 247 7.38 3.59 0.98
C LEU A 247 6.93 4.71 0.06
N ILE A 248 5.62 4.97 0.01
CA ILE A 248 5.06 6.16 -0.63
C ILE A 248 4.20 6.98 0.34
N VAL A 249 4.48 8.28 0.40
CA VAL A 249 3.81 9.25 1.29
C VAL A 249 3.19 10.37 0.46
N GLY A 250 1.88 10.56 0.57
CA GLY A 250 1.14 11.64 -0.08
C GLY A 250 1.11 12.93 0.76
N ALA A 251 1.36 14.06 0.10
CA ALA A 251 1.21 15.42 0.63
C ALA A 251 0.29 16.22 -0.30
N THR A 252 -1.01 15.99 -0.12
CA THR A 252 -2.07 16.35 -1.05
C THR A 252 -2.21 17.85 -1.31
N TYR A 253 -1.73 18.69 -0.38
CA TYR A 253 -1.87 20.14 -0.44
C TYR A 253 -0.56 20.86 -0.78
N ALA A 254 0.50 20.12 -1.10
CA ALA A 254 1.77 20.72 -1.47
C ALA A 254 1.68 21.57 -2.75
N ASP A 255 2.59 22.54 -2.84
CA ASP A 255 2.62 23.54 -3.92
C ASP A 255 3.86 23.36 -4.84
N PRO A 256 4.01 22.23 -5.57
CA PRO A 256 5.17 22.01 -6.41
C PRO A 256 5.30 23.09 -7.49
N SER A 257 6.49 23.69 -7.59
CA SER A 257 6.78 24.78 -8.52
C SER A 257 5.79 25.96 -8.43
N GLY A 258 5.21 26.21 -7.24
CA GLY A 258 4.26 27.30 -6.99
C GLY A 258 2.84 27.06 -7.51
N LYS A 259 2.49 25.82 -7.90
CA LYS A 259 1.13 25.45 -8.30
C LYS A 259 0.30 25.11 -7.07
N SER A 260 -0.61 25.99 -6.69
CA SER A 260 -1.36 25.85 -5.43
C SER A 260 -2.17 24.55 -5.38
N ASN A 261 -1.97 23.76 -4.32
CA ASN A 261 -2.62 22.47 -4.08
C ASN A 261 -2.53 21.49 -5.27
N ALA A 262 -1.44 21.55 -6.04
CA ALA A 262 -1.20 20.54 -7.07
C ALA A 262 -0.86 19.17 -6.44
N GLY A 263 -0.32 19.19 -5.21
CA GLY A 263 0.02 18.02 -4.43
C GLY A 263 1.36 17.41 -4.82
N LYS A 264 1.98 16.72 -3.87
CA LYS A 264 3.21 15.93 -4.07
C LYS A 264 3.00 14.53 -3.50
N SER A 265 3.72 13.56 -4.03
CA SER A 265 3.97 12.28 -3.36
C SER A 265 5.48 12.07 -3.24
N TYR A 266 5.92 11.37 -2.22
CA TYR A 266 7.33 11.10 -1.97
C TYR A 266 7.50 9.61 -1.87
N VAL A 267 8.38 9.07 -2.70
CA VAL A 267 8.90 7.73 -2.51
C VAL A 267 10.06 7.84 -1.55
N VAL A 268 10.06 7.01 -0.52
CA VAL A 268 11.06 6.98 0.54
C VAL A 268 11.68 5.59 0.53
N PHE A 269 12.99 5.51 0.31
CA PHE A 269 13.66 4.22 0.22
C PHE A 269 13.79 3.53 1.59
N GLY A 270 13.64 2.22 1.58
CA GLY A 270 13.84 1.34 2.74
C GLY A 270 15.25 1.49 3.32
N LYS A 271 15.38 1.27 4.62
CA LYS A 271 16.65 1.29 5.33
C LYS A 271 16.59 0.63 6.70
N ALA A 272 17.73 0.07 7.10
CA ALA A 272 17.89 -0.56 8.41
C ALA A 272 18.12 0.41 9.57
N ASP A 273 18.60 1.64 9.32
CA ASP A 273 18.88 2.59 10.40
C ASP A 273 17.63 3.41 10.79
N GLY A 274 17.51 3.69 12.10
CA GLY A 274 16.38 4.44 12.65
C GLY A 274 16.47 5.97 12.48
N SER A 275 17.40 6.50 11.67
CA SER A 275 17.57 7.95 11.57
C SER A 275 16.34 8.62 10.92
N ALA A 276 16.02 9.85 11.30
CA ALA A 276 14.88 10.54 10.69
C ALA A 276 15.12 10.85 9.21
N ILE A 277 14.07 10.75 8.40
CA ILE A 277 14.03 11.19 7.01
C ILE A 277 13.32 12.54 6.96
N ASN A 278 13.86 13.48 6.17
CA ASN A 278 13.18 14.75 5.91
C ASN A 278 12.79 14.79 4.43
N LEU A 279 11.50 14.97 4.14
CA LEU A 279 11.02 15.01 2.75
C LEU A 279 11.66 16.15 1.93
N SER A 280 12.14 17.21 2.58
CA SER A 280 12.94 18.26 1.96
C SER A 280 14.29 17.78 1.37
N ALA A 281 14.88 16.72 1.91
CA ALA A 281 16.07 16.09 1.34
C ALA A 281 15.73 15.26 0.08
N ILE A 282 14.55 14.64 0.05
CA ILE A 282 14.04 13.89 -1.11
C ILE A 282 13.64 14.84 -2.25
N ALA A 283 13.04 15.98 -1.92
CA ALA A 283 12.65 17.01 -2.90
C ALA A 283 13.80 17.96 -3.30
N ALA A 284 15.01 17.76 -2.78
CA ALA A 284 16.13 18.65 -3.07
C ALA A 284 16.47 18.67 -4.56
N ALA A 285 16.50 19.88 -5.15
CA ALA A 285 16.79 20.04 -6.58
C ALA A 285 18.22 19.61 -6.97
N ASN A 286 19.14 19.58 -6.01
CA ASN A 286 20.54 19.19 -6.22
C ASN A 286 20.89 18.06 -5.24
N ASN A 287 21.10 16.86 -5.77
CA ASN A 287 21.43 15.64 -5.02
C ASN A 287 20.32 15.21 -4.03
N PRO A 288 19.11 14.87 -4.51
CA PRO A 288 18.10 14.25 -3.67
C PRO A 288 18.59 12.90 -3.13
N THR A 289 18.30 12.61 -1.87
CA THR A 289 18.75 11.42 -1.14
C THR A 289 17.60 10.73 -0.44
N GLY A 290 17.65 9.39 -0.36
CA GLY A 290 16.68 8.59 0.39
C GLY A 290 15.33 8.41 -0.32
N GLY A 291 15.28 8.63 -1.63
CA GLY A 291 14.08 8.45 -2.45
C GLY A 291 13.94 9.50 -3.56
N PHE A 292 12.74 9.66 -4.09
CA PHE A 292 12.41 10.69 -5.08
C PHE A 292 11.01 11.29 -4.88
N VAL A 293 10.80 12.51 -5.38
CA VAL A 293 9.52 13.22 -5.31
C VAL A 293 8.75 13.12 -6.62
N ILE A 294 7.43 12.99 -6.53
CA ILE A 294 6.46 13.01 -7.62
C ILE A 294 5.63 14.29 -7.51
N ASN A 295 5.80 15.22 -8.44
CA ASN A 295 5.16 16.53 -8.44
C ASN A 295 3.85 16.54 -9.23
N GLY A 296 2.78 17.05 -8.61
CA GLY A 296 1.47 17.24 -9.21
C GLY A 296 1.48 18.09 -10.50
N GLU A 297 0.52 17.81 -11.38
CA GLU A 297 0.44 18.39 -12.72
C GLU A 297 -0.03 19.86 -12.68
N ALA A 298 -1.21 20.14 -12.13
CA ALA A 298 -1.86 21.45 -12.17
C ALA A 298 -2.43 21.89 -10.81
N THR A 299 -2.69 23.20 -10.70
CA THR A 299 -3.29 23.82 -9.51
C THR A 299 -4.62 23.13 -9.14
N SER A 300 -4.79 22.80 -7.86
CA SER A 300 -5.98 22.13 -7.32
C SER A 300 -6.24 20.71 -7.84
N ASP A 301 -5.22 20.02 -8.36
CA ASP A 301 -5.31 18.60 -8.72
C ASP A 301 -5.29 17.67 -7.50
N TYR A 302 -4.74 18.14 -6.37
CA TYR A 302 -4.64 17.38 -5.12
C TYR A 302 -3.97 16.00 -5.32
N SER A 303 -2.84 15.97 -6.03
CA SER A 303 -2.04 14.75 -6.22
C SER A 303 -1.52 14.19 -4.90
N GLY A 304 -1.46 12.87 -4.77
CA GLY A 304 -1.13 12.21 -3.50
C GLY A 304 -2.29 12.24 -2.49
N GLY A 305 -3.52 12.49 -2.95
CA GLY A 305 -4.75 12.27 -2.17
C GLY A 305 -4.98 10.79 -1.86
N SER A 306 -4.48 9.92 -2.74
CA SER A 306 -4.40 8.47 -2.56
C SER A 306 -3.12 7.95 -3.24
N VAL A 307 -2.38 7.09 -2.56
CA VAL A 307 -1.18 6.42 -3.07
C VAL A 307 -1.25 4.93 -2.75
N SER A 308 -0.66 4.10 -3.60
CA SER A 308 -0.55 2.65 -3.39
C SER A 308 0.62 2.10 -4.21
N SER A 309 1.17 0.95 -3.80
CA SER A 309 1.93 0.11 -4.73
C SER A 309 1.00 -0.39 -5.85
N ALA A 310 1.56 -0.61 -7.02
CA ALA A 310 0.95 -1.29 -8.15
C ALA A 310 1.59 -2.67 -8.41
N GLY A 311 2.65 -3.02 -7.66
CA GLY A 311 3.59 -4.09 -7.99
C GLY A 311 4.38 -3.79 -9.26
N ASP A 312 5.29 -4.67 -9.64
CA ASP A 312 5.95 -4.63 -10.96
C ASP A 312 4.89 -4.81 -12.08
N VAL A 313 4.32 -3.73 -12.64
CA VAL A 313 3.30 -3.84 -13.70
C VAL A 313 3.92 -3.90 -15.08
N ASN A 314 5.15 -3.40 -15.24
CA ASN A 314 5.85 -3.31 -16.51
C ASN A 314 6.86 -4.45 -16.74
N GLY A 315 7.00 -5.38 -15.78
CA GLY A 315 7.88 -6.54 -15.77
C GLY A 315 9.38 -6.25 -15.76
N ASP A 316 9.81 -5.06 -15.32
CA ASP A 316 11.23 -4.69 -15.24
C ASP A 316 11.92 -5.16 -13.94
N GLY A 317 11.14 -5.72 -13.02
CA GLY A 317 11.60 -6.26 -11.74
C GLY A 317 11.79 -5.21 -10.65
N LEU A 318 11.30 -3.99 -10.86
CA LEU A 318 11.10 -2.98 -9.84
C LEU A 318 9.59 -2.85 -9.59
N ASP A 319 9.20 -2.65 -8.34
CA ASP A 319 7.79 -2.37 -8.06
C ASP A 319 7.39 -0.98 -8.57
N ASP A 320 6.17 -0.90 -9.10
CA ASP A 320 5.58 0.34 -9.61
C ASP A 320 4.56 0.91 -8.62
N LEU A 321 4.15 2.15 -8.87
CA LEU A 321 3.32 2.93 -7.96
C LEU A 321 2.10 3.47 -8.67
N ILE A 322 1.02 3.68 -7.94
CA ILE A 322 -0.14 4.43 -8.43
C ILE A 322 -0.43 5.65 -7.55
N VAL A 323 -0.62 6.80 -8.20
CA VAL A 323 -0.91 8.08 -7.55
C VAL A 323 -2.22 8.65 -8.09
N GLY A 324 -3.16 8.94 -7.19
CA GLY A 324 -4.43 9.56 -7.51
C GLY A 324 -4.40 11.09 -7.42
N THR A 325 -5.04 11.75 -8.39
CA THR A 325 -5.21 13.21 -8.46
C THR A 325 -6.70 13.55 -8.57
N GLN A 326 -7.37 13.66 -7.42
CA GLN A 326 -8.83 13.76 -7.34
C GLN A 326 -9.41 15.04 -7.97
N GLY A 327 -8.63 16.13 -8.04
CA GLY A 327 -9.08 17.42 -8.54
C GLY A 327 -8.81 17.68 -10.02
N ALA A 328 -8.16 16.74 -10.72
CA ALA A 328 -7.80 16.93 -12.13
C ALA A 328 -9.04 17.06 -13.04
N ASP A 329 -8.98 17.98 -14.00
CA ASP A 329 -10.04 18.29 -14.98
C ASP A 329 -9.86 17.45 -16.27
N PRO A 330 -10.92 16.92 -16.92
CA PRO A 330 -12.37 17.03 -16.60
C PRO A 330 -12.91 15.95 -15.65
N SER A 331 -12.06 15.02 -15.26
CA SER A 331 -12.33 13.95 -14.30
C SER A 331 -11.00 13.60 -13.65
N GLY A 332 -11.00 13.32 -12.34
CA GLY A 332 -9.78 12.96 -11.62
C GLY A 332 -8.93 11.94 -12.37
N LYS A 333 -7.61 12.10 -12.34
CA LYS A 333 -6.65 11.22 -13.02
C LYS A 333 -6.00 10.27 -12.01
N SER A 334 -5.48 9.17 -12.52
CA SER A 334 -4.57 8.28 -11.79
C SER A 334 -3.36 8.02 -12.67
N TYR A 335 -2.17 8.06 -12.08
CA TYR A 335 -0.91 7.86 -12.77
C TYR A 335 -0.26 6.60 -12.23
N VAL A 336 0.17 5.73 -13.14
CA VAL A 336 1.11 4.66 -12.82
C VAL A 336 2.52 5.24 -13.01
N ILE A 337 3.35 5.13 -11.99
CA ILE A 337 4.72 5.63 -11.95
C ILE A 337 5.63 4.43 -11.80
N PHE A 338 6.53 4.24 -12.77
CA PHE A 338 7.40 3.08 -12.73
C PHE A 338 8.52 3.23 -11.71
N GLY A 339 8.89 2.08 -11.12
CA GLY A 339 10.07 1.95 -10.28
C GLY A 339 11.33 2.43 -11.01
N LYS A 340 12.29 2.96 -10.26
CA LYS A 340 13.57 3.43 -10.80
C LYS A 340 14.65 3.52 -9.73
N THR A 341 15.88 3.29 -10.17
CA THR A 341 17.09 3.33 -9.33
C THR A 341 17.63 4.75 -9.08
N ASP A 342 17.28 5.73 -9.92
CA ASP A 342 17.72 7.11 -9.73
C ASP A 342 16.80 7.89 -8.77
N THR A 343 17.28 9.01 -8.23
CA THR A 343 16.52 9.87 -7.31
C THR A 343 15.91 11.10 -7.98
N ASN A 344 15.90 11.16 -9.32
CA ASN A 344 15.37 12.31 -10.05
C ASN A 344 13.86 12.46 -9.79
N ALA A 345 13.40 13.71 -9.68
CA ALA A 345 11.99 14.00 -9.52
C ALA A 345 11.18 13.58 -10.76
N VAL A 346 9.98 13.06 -10.51
CA VAL A 346 8.97 12.79 -11.53
C VAL A 346 7.99 13.96 -11.56
N ASP A 347 7.81 14.60 -12.71
CA ASP A 347 6.78 15.64 -12.88
C ASP A 347 5.61 15.07 -13.68
N LEU A 348 4.42 14.96 -13.07
CA LEU A 348 3.25 14.35 -13.71
C LEU A 348 2.84 15.07 -15.01
N ILE A 349 3.15 16.37 -15.12
CA ILE A 349 2.93 17.16 -16.35
C ILE A 349 3.73 16.63 -17.56
N LYS A 350 4.84 15.92 -17.32
CA LYS A 350 5.66 15.32 -18.38
C LYS A 350 5.15 13.95 -18.82
N LEU A 351 4.21 13.36 -18.06
CA LEU A 351 3.61 12.05 -18.37
C LEU A 351 2.37 12.15 -19.27
N GLY A 352 1.77 13.34 -19.43
CA GLY A 352 0.60 13.56 -20.29
C GLY A 352 0.88 13.28 -21.79
N ASP A 353 -0.14 12.87 -22.54
CA ASP A 353 -0.27 12.52 -23.98
C ASP A 353 0.86 11.75 -24.70
N ASN A 354 2.05 11.61 -24.11
CA ASN A 354 3.24 10.99 -24.67
C ASN A 354 3.99 10.19 -23.58
N SER A 355 3.28 9.41 -22.77
CA SER A 355 3.95 8.53 -21.79
C SER A 355 4.93 7.63 -22.54
N GLN A 356 6.20 7.60 -22.12
CA GLN A 356 7.27 6.79 -22.73
C GLN A 356 7.04 5.28 -22.56
N TYR A 357 6.01 4.87 -21.80
CA TYR A 357 5.75 3.48 -21.45
C TYR A 357 4.24 3.14 -21.51
N ALA A 358 3.58 3.54 -22.59
CA ALA A 358 2.23 3.07 -22.88
C ALA A 358 2.27 1.57 -23.22
N ILE A 359 1.14 0.86 -23.09
CA ILE A 359 0.99 -0.48 -23.67
C ILE A 359 1.27 -0.36 -25.18
N ASP A 360 2.39 -0.91 -25.64
CA ASP A 360 2.81 -0.83 -27.04
C ASP A 360 1.84 -1.59 -27.94
N TYR A 361 1.40 -2.75 -27.47
CA TYR A 361 0.50 -3.64 -28.20
C TYR A 361 -0.70 -4.02 -27.34
N LEU A 362 -1.83 -3.37 -27.60
CA LEU A 362 -3.11 -3.69 -26.98
C LEU A 362 -3.99 -4.47 -27.97
N GLY A 363 -4.38 -5.67 -27.58
CA GLY A 363 -5.36 -6.49 -28.28
C GLY A 363 -6.80 -6.20 -27.86
N ASP A 364 -7.72 -7.08 -28.24
CA ASP A 364 -9.14 -6.95 -27.95
C ASP A 364 -9.72 -8.26 -27.42
N LYS A 365 -10.99 -8.57 -27.74
CA LYS A 365 -11.67 -9.79 -27.29
C LYS A 365 -11.63 -10.92 -28.33
N ASN A 366 -10.91 -10.71 -29.43
CA ASN A 366 -10.78 -11.65 -30.54
C ASN A 366 -9.34 -12.15 -30.58
N ALA A 367 -9.11 -13.26 -31.28
CA ALA A 367 -7.75 -13.73 -31.56
C ALA A 367 -6.93 -12.64 -32.30
N ASN A 368 -5.88 -12.16 -31.64
CA ASN A 368 -4.95 -11.16 -32.13
C ASN A 368 -3.60 -11.80 -32.48
N THR A 369 -2.86 -11.13 -33.38
CA THR A 369 -1.45 -11.45 -33.64
C THR A 369 -0.66 -10.18 -33.45
N LEU A 370 0.10 -10.11 -32.36
CA LEU A 370 0.86 -8.93 -31.96
C LEU A 370 2.35 -9.24 -32.12
N ILE A 371 3.04 -8.38 -32.87
CA ILE A 371 4.44 -8.59 -33.28
C ILE A 371 5.23 -7.33 -32.96
N GLY A 372 6.14 -7.46 -32.00
CA GLY A 372 7.06 -6.44 -31.50
C GLY A 372 8.24 -6.14 -32.40
N THR A 373 9.13 -5.33 -31.87
CA THR A 373 10.34 -4.86 -32.54
C THR A 373 11.60 -5.38 -31.83
N HIS A 374 12.67 -4.57 -31.73
CA HIS A 374 13.86 -4.91 -30.95
C HIS A 374 13.94 -4.06 -29.67
N SER A 375 12.91 -3.27 -29.39
CA SER A 375 12.82 -2.41 -28.21
C SER A 375 12.14 -3.19 -27.10
N ASP A 376 12.18 -2.65 -25.88
CA ASP A 376 11.46 -3.23 -24.76
C ASP A 376 9.99 -2.83 -24.90
N GLU A 377 9.08 -3.80 -25.03
CA GLU A 377 7.67 -3.55 -25.32
C GLU A 377 6.70 -4.26 -24.37
N ILE A 378 5.53 -3.66 -24.13
CA ILE A 378 4.46 -4.23 -23.32
C ILE A 378 3.30 -4.67 -24.22
N PHE A 379 2.99 -5.96 -24.15
CA PHE A 379 1.88 -6.60 -24.84
C PHE A 379 0.77 -6.92 -23.84
N VAL A 380 -0.45 -6.48 -24.14
CA VAL A 380 -1.68 -6.87 -23.44
C VAL A 380 -2.67 -7.35 -24.50
N ALA A 381 -2.79 -8.66 -24.67
CA ALA A 381 -3.56 -9.24 -25.79
C ALA A 381 -5.07 -9.26 -25.53
N GLY A 382 -5.49 -9.47 -24.27
CA GLY A 382 -6.88 -9.37 -23.88
C GLY A 382 -7.57 -10.74 -23.80
N ALA A 383 -8.58 -10.99 -24.62
CA ALA A 383 -9.22 -12.29 -24.67
C ALA A 383 -9.22 -12.81 -26.10
N GLY A 384 -9.10 -14.12 -26.28
CA GLY A 384 -8.93 -14.68 -27.62
C GLY A 384 -7.95 -15.84 -27.58
N ASN A 385 -7.61 -16.35 -28.75
CA ASN A 385 -6.48 -17.27 -28.87
C ASN A 385 -5.39 -16.50 -29.58
N ASP A 386 -4.56 -15.82 -28.80
CA ASP A 386 -3.66 -14.79 -29.25
C ASP A 386 -2.29 -15.37 -29.63
N THR A 387 -1.58 -14.67 -30.52
CA THR A 387 -0.21 -15.00 -30.88
C THR A 387 0.67 -13.78 -30.66
N LEU A 388 1.60 -13.88 -29.72
CA LEU A 388 2.48 -12.79 -29.31
C LEU A 388 3.91 -13.12 -29.72
N THR A 389 4.62 -12.17 -30.31
CA THR A 389 6.02 -12.33 -30.71
C THR A 389 6.79 -11.06 -30.41
N GLY A 390 7.86 -11.18 -29.61
CA GLY A 390 8.68 -10.05 -29.19
C GLY A 390 9.58 -9.47 -30.27
N ASN A 391 10.45 -10.31 -30.86
CA ASN A 391 11.50 -9.94 -31.83
C ASN A 391 12.75 -9.24 -31.30
N GLY A 392 12.89 -9.05 -29.99
CA GLY A 392 14.07 -8.50 -29.34
C GLY A 392 13.66 -7.75 -28.09
N GLY A 393 14.57 -7.00 -27.47
CA GLY A 393 14.26 -6.26 -26.24
C GLY A 393 13.88 -7.13 -25.03
N MET A 394 13.52 -6.45 -23.95
CA MET A 394 12.97 -6.98 -22.70
C MET A 394 11.46 -6.80 -22.74
N ASP A 395 10.76 -7.78 -23.32
CA ASP A 395 9.32 -7.70 -23.53
C ASP A 395 8.52 -8.21 -22.33
N VAL A 396 7.33 -7.64 -22.15
CA VAL A 396 6.31 -8.14 -21.26
C VAL A 396 5.09 -8.61 -22.02
N PHE A 397 4.74 -9.87 -21.85
CA PHE A 397 3.55 -10.48 -22.43
C PHE A 397 2.51 -10.70 -21.35
N ASN A 398 1.35 -10.08 -21.51
CA ASN A 398 0.12 -10.45 -20.84
C ASN A 398 -0.86 -10.95 -21.90
N ALA A 399 -0.97 -12.28 -22.02
CA ALA A 399 -1.80 -12.91 -23.06
C ALA A 399 -3.29 -12.88 -22.70
N GLY A 400 -3.63 -12.92 -21.42
CA GLY A 400 -5.00 -12.76 -20.96
C GLY A 400 -5.82 -14.05 -21.05
N LEU A 401 -7.06 -14.03 -21.53
CA LEU A 401 -7.95 -15.20 -21.50
C LEU A 401 -7.98 -15.96 -22.82
N GLY A 402 -7.61 -17.24 -22.80
CA GLY A 402 -7.93 -18.19 -23.86
C GLY A 402 -6.90 -19.29 -24.07
N THR A 403 -6.36 -19.41 -25.27
CA THR A 403 -5.35 -20.43 -25.60
C THR A 403 -4.32 -19.74 -26.45
N ASP A 404 -3.31 -19.20 -25.78
CA ASP A 404 -2.41 -18.24 -26.38
C ASP A 404 -1.08 -18.88 -26.75
N SER A 405 -0.39 -18.27 -27.70
CA SER A 405 0.92 -18.70 -28.17
C SER A 405 1.90 -17.53 -28.07
N ILE A 406 2.79 -17.59 -27.10
CA ILE A 406 3.86 -16.61 -26.91
C ILE A 406 5.15 -17.17 -27.53
N LEU A 407 5.72 -16.45 -28.50
CA LEU A 407 6.97 -16.80 -29.16
C LEU A 407 8.12 -15.92 -28.64
N ILE A 408 9.04 -16.56 -27.93
CA ILE A 408 10.34 -15.99 -27.55
C ILE A 408 11.38 -16.52 -28.53
N ASN A 409 11.84 -15.66 -29.44
CA ASN A 409 12.75 -16.08 -30.49
C ASN A 409 14.23 -15.86 -30.09
N ALA A 410 15.16 -16.25 -30.97
CA ALA A 410 16.60 -16.12 -30.73
C ALA A 410 17.06 -14.69 -30.38
N SER A 411 16.38 -13.69 -30.95
CA SER A 411 16.66 -12.27 -30.66
C SER A 411 16.26 -11.92 -29.23
N ASN A 412 15.08 -12.37 -28.79
CA ASN A 412 14.65 -12.24 -27.40
C ASN A 412 15.61 -12.97 -26.44
N ILE A 413 16.01 -14.20 -26.76
CA ILE A 413 16.96 -14.98 -25.95
C ILE A 413 18.30 -14.25 -25.82
N ALA A 414 18.84 -13.70 -26.91
CA ALA A 414 20.08 -12.93 -26.86
C ALA A 414 19.96 -11.62 -26.05
N ALA A 415 18.76 -11.02 -26.00
CA ALA A 415 18.49 -9.88 -25.13
C ALA A 415 18.43 -10.29 -23.65
N LEU A 416 17.82 -11.45 -23.35
CA LEU A 416 17.78 -12.06 -22.01
C LEU A 416 19.18 -12.42 -21.47
N GLU A 417 20.16 -12.67 -22.33
CA GLU A 417 21.54 -12.96 -21.93
C GLU A 417 22.32 -11.73 -21.43
N LYS A 418 21.85 -10.50 -21.70
CA LYS A 418 22.53 -9.28 -21.21
C LYS A 418 22.48 -9.22 -19.68
N THR A 419 23.60 -8.92 -19.01
CA THR A 419 23.69 -8.91 -17.53
C THR A 419 23.32 -7.55 -16.91
N GLY A 420 22.53 -7.54 -15.82
CA GLY A 420 22.08 -6.37 -15.03
C GLY A 420 21.02 -6.76 -13.96
N ALA A 421 20.60 -5.86 -13.07
CA ALA A 421 19.46 -6.09 -12.14
C ALA A 421 18.10 -5.98 -12.88
N GLY A 422 17.04 -6.60 -12.34
CA GLY A 422 15.67 -6.57 -12.89
C GLY A 422 15.21 -7.84 -13.63
N ASN A 423 13.89 -7.99 -13.79
CA ASN A 423 13.26 -9.00 -14.66
C ASN A 423 13.53 -8.63 -16.12
N ARG A 424 13.99 -9.60 -16.93
CA ARG A 424 14.44 -9.32 -18.33
C ARG A 424 13.38 -9.61 -19.39
N ALA A 425 12.36 -10.37 -19.03
CA ALA A 425 11.13 -10.53 -19.77
C ALA A 425 10.12 -11.17 -18.82
N ARG A 426 8.86 -10.81 -18.96
CA ARG A 426 7.77 -11.46 -18.25
C ARG A 426 6.81 -12.08 -19.25
N VAL A 427 6.47 -13.33 -19.02
CA VAL A 427 5.38 -13.98 -19.74
C VAL A 427 4.33 -14.38 -18.74
N ASP A 428 3.21 -13.69 -18.78
CA ASP A 428 1.95 -14.09 -18.17
C ASP A 428 1.04 -14.65 -19.27
N GLY A 429 0.82 -15.97 -19.24
CA GLY A 429 -0.13 -16.64 -20.13
C GLY A 429 -1.59 -16.29 -19.81
N GLY A 430 -1.85 -15.74 -18.62
CA GLY A 430 -3.18 -15.45 -18.15
C GLY A 430 -4.00 -16.72 -17.86
N GLY A 431 -5.27 -16.71 -18.25
CA GLY A 431 -6.22 -17.78 -17.96
C GLY A 431 -6.45 -18.69 -19.15
N GLY A 432 -6.11 -19.97 -19.02
CA GLY A 432 -6.31 -20.92 -20.11
C GLY A 432 -5.26 -22.02 -20.17
N VAL A 433 -5.00 -22.49 -21.39
CA VAL A 433 -3.86 -23.37 -21.68
C VAL A 433 -3.00 -22.69 -22.72
N ASP A 434 -1.89 -22.13 -22.27
CA ASP A 434 -1.05 -21.28 -23.11
C ASP A 434 0.24 -22.01 -23.49
N THR A 435 0.80 -21.63 -24.63
CA THR A 435 2.00 -22.21 -25.20
C THR A 435 3.09 -21.16 -25.22
N LEU A 436 4.11 -21.33 -24.37
CA LEU A 436 5.38 -20.62 -24.50
C LEU A 436 6.28 -21.38 -25.47
N LYS A 437 6.47 -20.84 -26.67
CA LYS A 437 7.38 -21.38 -27.68
C LYS A 437 8.72 -20.64 -27.62
N LEU A 438 9.79 -21.38 -27.35
CA LEU A 438 11.17 -20.91 -27.47
C LEU A 438 11.72 -21.34 -28.84
N ASP A 439 12.13 -20.39 -29.67
CA ASP A 439 12.65 -20.66 -31.02
C ASP A 439 14.06 -20.07 -31.16
N GLY A 440 15.09 -20.92 -31.25
CA GLY A 440 16.49 -20.49 -31.28
C GLY A 440 17.34 -20.84 -30.05
N ALA A 441 16.84 -21.70 -29.15
CA ALA A 441 17.68 -22.42 -28.21
C ALA A 441 18.18 -23.70 -28.89
N ASP A 442 19.42 -23.70 -29.37
CA ASP A 442 20.12 -24.91 -29.82
C ASP A 442 20.68 -25.73 -28.64
#